data_AF-A0A7Z9PXL6-F1
#
_entry.id   AF-A0A7Z9PXL6-F1
#
_cell.length_a   1.000
_cell.length_b   1.000
_cell.length_c   1.000
_cell.angle_alpha   90.00
_cell.angle_beta   90.00
_cell.angle_gamma   90.00
#
_symmetry.space_group_name_H-M   'P 1'
#
loop_
_entity.id
_entity.type
_entity.pdbx_description
1 polymer ?
#
loop_
_entity_poly.entity_id
_entity_poly.type
_entity_poly.pdbx_seq_one_letter_code
_entity_poly.pdbx_strand_id
1 'polypeptide(L)'
;MVFKGWLRETWSQIRGSYWFIPSFMAVAALLLSQLTLYMDRSVGSDWIDYWEFLYATRPDGARAILSTIAGSMIGVAGVTFSITIAAVAYASGQFGPRIIDNFMEDQGNQITLGTFISTFLYCLLVLRTVRGSDEGVGFVPYGSMALAVGLALASLGVLIYFIHHIPESIHVYHVVADIGNQLEQQADRLFSEEPPEEGTVIDLPSLDKPTYILRAPTSGYIQSIEYDTLVSRASQDNALVKLDVEPGAFVAKSMILG
;
A
#
# COMPACT_ATOMS: atom_id res chain seq x y z
N MET A 1 27.00 -2.88 -11.80
CA MET A 1 26.17 -3.16 -10.61
C MET A 1 25.23 -2.00 -10.26
N VAL A 2 25.63 -0.74 -10.48
CA VAL A 2 24.83 0.48 -10.24
C VAL A 2 23.51 0.54 -11.04
N PHE A 3 23.50 0.09 -12.30
CA PHE A 3 22.29 0.11 -13.15
C PHE A 3 21.15 -0.79 -12.64
N LYS A 4 21.47 -1.91 -11.98
CA LYS A 4 20.49 -2.84 -11.40
C LYS A 4 19.88 -2.29 -10.10
N GLY A 5 20.65 -1.50 -9.35
CA GLY A 5 20.17 -0.77 -8.17
C GLY A 5 19.22 0.36 -8.57
N TRP A 6 19.65 1.20 -9.53
CA TRP A 6 18.80 2.27 -10.07
C TRP A 6 17.48 1.76 -10.65
N LEU A 7 17.50 0.68 -11.44
CA LEU A 7 16.26 0.06 -11.93
C LEU A 7 15.36 -0.46 -10.80
N ARG A 8 15.92 -0.95 -9.68
CA ARG A 8 15.13 -1.43 -8.53
C ARG A 8 14.49 -0.28 -7.76
N GLU A 9 15.23 0.80 -7.55
CA GLU A 9 14.76 2.03 -6.89
C GLU A 9 13.67 2.72 -7.72
N THR A 10 13.87 2.85 -9.03
CA THR A 10 12.87 3.47 -9.91
C THR A 10 11.65 2.56 -10.07
N TRP A 11 11.83 1.24 -10.07
CA TRP A 11 10.72 0.28 -10.11
C TRP A 11 9.92 0.25 -8.80
N SER A 12 10.56 0.45 -7.64
CA SER A 12 9.84 0.59 -6.36
C SER A 12 9.10 1.92 -6.29
N GLN A 13 9.70 3.03 -6.74
CA GLN A 13 9.04 4.34 -6.80
C GLN A 13 7.88 4.38 -7.80
N ILE A 14 7.99 3.67 -8.92
CA ILE A 14 6.90 3.55 -9.90
C ILE A 14 5.78 2.66 -9.37
N ARG A 15 6.09 1.54 -8.69
CA ARG A 15 5.05 0.69 -8.06
C ARG A 15 4.37 1.33 -6.84
N GLY A 16 5.10 2.14 -6.08
CA GLY A 16 4.54 2.93 -4.98
C GLY A 16 3.76 4.16 -5.47
N SER A 17 3.79 4.45 -6.77
CA SER A 17 3.01 5.55 -7.33
C SER A 17 1.53 5.19 -7.38
N TYR A 18 0.71 5.99 -6.69
CA TYR A 18 -0.76 5.93 -6.70
C TYR A 18 -1.40 5.74 -8.08
N TRP A 19 -0.73 6.21 -9.14
CA TRP A 19 -1.24 6.18 -10.51
C TRP A 19 -0.87 4.93 -11.31
N PHE A 20 0.02 4.08 -10.82
CA PHE A 20 0.54 2.97 -11.60
C PHE A 20 -0.53 1.92 -11.93
N ILE A 21 -1.21 1.40 -10.91
CA ILE A 21 -2.31 0.44 -11.10
C ILE A 21 -3.46 1.06 -11.91
N PRO A 22 -3.98 2.27 -11.59
CA PRO A 22 -5.01 2.91 -12.41
C PRO A 22 -4.62 3.08 -13.87
N SER A 23 -3.39 3.51 -14.15
CA SER A 23 -2.91 3.70 -15.52
C SER A 23 -2.83 2.38 -16.28
N PHE A 24 -2.36 1.32 -15.63
CA PHE A 24 -2.32 -0.01 -16.23
C PHE A 24 -3.74 -0.52 -16.53
N MET A 25 -4.67 -0.38 -15.59
CA MET A 25 -6.07 -0.76 -15.79
C MET A 25 -6.73 0.05 -16.91
N ALA A 26 -6.44 1.35 -17.00
CA ALA A 26 -6.91 2.19 -18.09
C ALA A 26 -6.42 1.68 -19.45
N VAL A 27 -5.13 1.37 -19.59
CA VAL A 27 -4.56 0.78 -20.82
C VAL A 27 -5.21 -0.57 -21.12
N ALA A 28 -5.44 -1.41 -20.12
CA ALA A 28 -6.15 -2.68 -20.28
C ALA A 28 -7.59 -2.47 -20.78
N ALA A 29 -8.30 -1.45 -20.29
CA ALA A 29 -9.63 -1.08 -20.76
C ALA A 29 -9.63 -0.59 -22.21
N LEU A 30 -8.61 0.17 -22.63
CA LEU A 30 -8.43 0.55 -24.04
C LEU A 30 -8.30 -0.72 -24.90
N LEU A 31 -7.40 -1.64 -24.55
CA LEU A 31 -7.20 -2.88 -25.30
C LEU A 31 -8.45 -3.76 -25.31
N LEU A 32 -9.13 -3.88 -24.16
CA LEU A 32 -10.36 -4.62 -24.01
C LEU A 32 -11.45 -4.08 -24.93
N SER A 33 -11.63 -2.75 -25.00
CA SER A 33 -12.61 -2.13 -25.90
C SER A 33 -12.32 -2.42 -27.37
N GLN A 34 -11.05 -2.41 -27.80
CA GLN A 34 -10.71 -2.71 -29.18
C GLN A 34 -10.94 -4.18 -29.51
N LEU A 35 -10.66 -5.08 -28.56
CA LEU A 35 -10.92 -6.51 -28.69
C LEU A 35 -12.42 -6.80 -28.80
N THR A 36 -13.24 -6.26 -27.89
CA THR A 36 -14.68 -6.52 -27.89
C THR A 36 -15.35 -5.94 -29.12
N LEU A 37 -14.95 -4.73 -29.56
CA LEU A 37 -15.46 -4.13 -30.79
C LEU A 37 -15.04 -4.91 -32.04
N TYR A 38 -13.84 -5.51 -32.05
CA TYR A 38 -13.42 -6.40 -33.13
C TYR A 38 -14.28 -7.67 -33.16
N MET A 39 -14.61 -8.24 -32.00
CA MET A 39 -15.52 -9.39 -31.90
C MET A 39 -16.93 -9.03 -32.36
N ASP A 40 -17.49 -7.90 -31.93
CA ASP A 40 -18.82 -7.44 -32.36
C ASP A 40 -18.92 -7.26 -33.88
N ARG A 41 -17.82 -6.84 -34.55
CA ARG A 41 -17.79 -6.71 -36.01
C ARG A 41 -17.65 -8.02 -36.76
N SER A 42 -17.07 -9.05 -36.14
CA SER A 42 -16.70 -10.31 -36.81
C SER A 42 -17.70 -11.43 -36.58
N VAL A 43 -18.31 -11.50 -35.39
CA VAL A 43 -19.24 -12.57 -35.00
C VAL A 43 -20.68 -12.28 -35.45
N GLY A 44 -21.00 -11.02 -35.78
CA GLY A 44 -22.36 -10.61 -36.13
C GLY A 44 -23.29 -10.55 -34.91
N SER A 45 -24.58 -10.26 -35.14
CA SER A 45 -25.59 -10.09 -34.09
C SER A 45 -26.37 -11.36 -33.76
N ASP A 46 -26.16 -12.47 -34.46
CA ASP A 46 -27.02 -13.66 -34.38
C ASP A 46 -27.03 -14.33 -32.99
N TRP A 47 -25.99 -14.14 -32.18
CA TRP A 47 -25.94 -14.65 -30.81
C TRP A 47 -26.82 -13.84 -29.83
N ILE A 48 -27.21 -12.62 -30.21
CA ILE A 48 -27.91 -11.66 -29.36
C ILE A 48 -29.41 -11.97 -29.23
N ASP A 49 -29.97 -12.76 -30.15
CA ASP A 49 -31.38 -13.16 -30.15
C ASP A 49 -31.79 -13.86 -28.84
N TYR A 50 -30.82 -14.44 -28.12
CA TYR A 50 -31.03 -15.05 -26.81
C TYR A 50 -31.18 -14.04 -25.64
N TRP A 51 -30.84 -12.76 -25.85
CA TRP A 51 -30.92 -11.69 -24.86
C TRP A 51 -31.80 -10.54 -25.38
N GLU A 52 -33.12 -10.73 -25.37
CA GLU A 52 -34.12 -9.77 -25.87
C GLU A 52 -33.94 -8.33 -25.34
N PHE A 53 -33.50 -8.17 -24.08
CA PHE A 53 -33.23 -6.84 -23.49
C PHE A 53 -32.13 -6.07 -24.24
N LEU A 54 -31.08 -6.76 -24.69
CA LEU A 54 -29.98 -6.14 -25.44
C LEU A 54 -30.41 -5.86 -26.88
N TYR A 55 -31.12 -6.80 -27.53
CA TYR A 55 -31.55 -6.69 -28.91
C TYR A 55 -32.58 -5.58 -29.15
N ALA A 56 -33.51 -5.37 -28.22
CA ALA A 56 -34.54 -4.33 -28.31
C ALA A 56 -33.96 -2.89 -28.25
N THR A 57 -32.68 -2.75 -27.91
CA THR A 57 -32.01 -1.47 -27.76
C THR A 57 -31.62 -0.91 -29.12
N ARG A 58 -32.38 0.07 -29.62
CA ARG A 58 -32.00 0.92 -30.78
C ARG A 58 -30.68 1.67 -30.51
N PRO A 59 -29.96 2.15 -31.53
CA PRO A 59 -28.70 2.89 -31.36
C PRO A 59 -28.75 4.00 -30.29
N ASP A 60 -29.88 4.71 -30.19
CA ASP A 60 -30.07 5.77 -29.20
C ASP A 60 -30.14 5.23 -27.76
N GLY A 61 -30.76 4.07 -27.55
CA GLY A 61 -30.78 3.41 -26.24
C GLY A 61 -29.38 2.94 -25.83
N ALA A 62 -28.59 2.42 -26.78
CA ALA A 62 -27.23 1.99 -26.51
C ALA A 62 -26.35 3.19 -26.13
N ARG A 63 -26.51 4.32 -26.86
CA ARG A 63 -25.86 5.59 -26.52
C ARG A 63 -26.27 6.09 -25.14
N ALA A 64 -27.56 6.03 -24.81
CA ALA A 64 -28.09 6.45 -23.51
C ALA A 64 -27.50 5.60 -22.37
N ILE A 65 -27.46 4.27 -22.50
CA ILE A 65 -26.89 3.38 -21.47
C ILE A 65 -25.40 3.65 -21.29
N LEU A 66 -24.62 3.64 -22.38
CA LEU A 66 -23.17 3.82 -22.31
C LEU A 66 -22.79 5.21 -21.77
N SER A 67 -23.49 6.27 -22.18
CA SER A 67 -23.28 7.63 -21.65
C SER A 67 -23.68 7.75 -20.19
N THR A 68 -24.78 7.11 -19.77
CA THR A 68 -25.19 7.06 -18.36
C THR A 68 -24.13 6.38 -17.50
N ILE A 69 -23.65 5.20 -17.91
CA ILE A 69 -22.59 4.48 -17.19
C ILE A 69 -21.32 5.33 -17.14
N ALA A 70 -20.87 5.88 -18.26
CA ALA A 70 -19.68 6.74 -18.31
C ALA A 70 -19.81 7.94 -17.36
N GLY A 71 -20.93 8.68 -17.43
CA GLY A 71 -21.20 9.82 -16.57
C GLY A 71 -21.24 9.47 -15.09
N SER A 72 -21.87 8.35 -14.73
CA SER A 72 -21.87 7.85 -13.35
C SER A 72 -20.48 7.46 -12.87
N MET A 73 -19.69 6.76 -13.69
CA MET A 73 -18.35 6.28 -13.29
C MET A 73 -17.36 7.43 -13.08
N ILE A 74 -17.38 8.48 -13.92
CA ILE A 74 -16.51 9.65 -13.69
C ILE A 74 -16.91 10.40 -12.41
N GLY A 75 -18.22 10.49 -12.12
CA GLY A 75 -18.72 11.07 -10.87
C GLY A 75 -18.27 10.28 -9.64
N VAL A 76 -18.45 8.95 -9.66
CA VAL A 76 -18.04 8.05 -8.57
C VAL A 76 -16.52 8.10 -8.37
N ALA A 77 -15.73 8.14 -9.46
CA ALA A 77 -14.28 8.32 -9.37
C ALA A 77 -13.90 9.64 -8.67
N GLY A 78 -14.57 10.75 -9.01
CA GLY A 78 -14.36 12.04 -8.35
C GLY A 78 -14.71 12.03 -6.86
N VAL A 79 -15.82 11.40 -6.49
CA VAL A 79 -16.22 11.24 -5.08
C VAL A 79 -15.20 10.38 -4.31
N THR A 80 -14.79 9.25 -4.89
CA THR A 80 -13.79 8.33 -4.32
C THR A 80 -12.45 9.04 -4.10
N PHE A 81 -12.00 9.81 -5.08
CA PHE A 81 -10.78 10.61 -4.99
C PHE A 81 -10.89 11.70 -3.91
N SER A 82 -12.06 12.34 -3.80
CA SER A 82 -12.31 13.36 -2.78
C SER A 82 -12.28 12.77 -1.37
N ILE A 83 -12.94 11.62 -1.16
CA ILE A 83 -12.94 10.91 0.12
C ILE A 83 -11.52 10.45 0.49
N THR A 84 -10.78 9.92 -0.49
CA THR A 84 -9.37 9.55 -0.33
C THR A 84 -8.53 10.71 0.18
N ILE A 85 -8.57 11.86 -0.49
CA ILE A 85 -7.78 13.03 -0.09
C ILE A 85 -8.22 13.54 1.29
N ALA A 86 -9.52 13.54 1.57
CA ALA A 86 -10.03 13.92 2.89
C ALA A 86 -9.51 12.99 4.00
N ALA A 87 -9.48 11.67 3.74
CA ALA A 87 -8.94 10.68 4.66
C ALA A 87 -7.42 10.87 4.87
N VAL A 88 -6.66 11.14 3.81
CA VAL A 88 -5.22 11.47 3.88
C VAL A 88 -4.99 12.72 4.72
N ALA A 89 -5.75 13.79 4.46
CA ALA A 89 -5.63 15.06 5.18
C ALA A 89 -5.95 14.88 6.68
N TYR A 90 -6.99 14.10 6.99
CA TYR A 90 -7.34 13.76 8.37
C TYR A 90 -6.23 12.97 9.05
N ALA A 91 -5.73 11.90 8.41
CA ALA A 91 -4.70 11.05 8.97
C ALA A 91 -3.36 11.79 9.17
N SER A 92 -2.95 12.62 8.20
CA SER A 92 -1.74 13.45 8.32
C SER A 92 -1.84 14.45 9.48
N GLY A 93 -3.04 14.98 9.75
CA GLY A 93 -3.27 15.90 10.85
C GLY A 93 -3.18 15.25 12.24
N GLN A 94 -3.44 13.93 12.33
CA GLN A 94 -3.44 13.19 13.59
C GLN A 94 -2.14 12.42 13.85
N PHE A 95 -1.52 11.85 12.80
CA PHE A 95 -0.45 10.85 12.94
C PHE A 95 0.86 11.22 12.24
N GLY A 96 0.95 12.44 11.69
CA GLY A 96 2.16 12.96 11.05
C GLY A 96 2.35 12.53 9.58
N PRO A 97 3.38 13.07 8.92
CA PRO A 97 3.52 13.05 7.46
C PRO A 97 3.82 11.66 6.86
N ARG A 98 4.38 10.71 7.62
CA ARG A 98 4.73 9.37 7.11
C ARG A 98 3.53 8.49 6.76
N ILE A 99 2.34 8.84 7.27
CA ILE A 99 1.09 8.09 7.01
C ILE A 99 0.52 8.41 5.63
N ILE A 100 0.89 9.57 5.05
CA ILE A 100 0.49 9.98 3.70
C ILE A 100 0.99 8.97 2.67
N ASP A 101 2.27 8.57 2.77
CA ASP A 101 2.91 7.66 1.82
C ASP A 101 2.21 6.29 1.83
N ASN A 102 1.91 5.75 3.01
CA ASN A 102 1.20 4.48 3.15
C ASN A 102 -0.22 4.50 2.57
N PHE A 103 -0.93 5.63 2.70
CA PHE A 103 -2.29 5.76 2.16
C PHE A 103 -2.32 5.86 0.64
N MET A 104 -1.29 6.49 0.05
CA MET A 104 -1.12 6.55 -1.41
C MET A 104 -0.65 5.22 -2.01
N GLU A 105 0.01 4.38 -1.22
CA GLU A 105 0.41 3.01 -1.62
C GLU A 105 -0.69 1.96 -1.44
N ASP A 106 -1.84 2.34 -0.86
CA ASP A 106 -2.95 1.42 -0.63
C ASP A 106 -3.52 0.84 -1.94
N GLN A 107 -3.34 -0.46 -2.13
CA GLN A 107 -3.78 -1.17 -3.33
C GLN A 107 -5.31 -1.17 -3.49
N GLY A 108 -6.07 -1.18 -2.39
CA GLY A 108 -7.53 -1.13 -2.43
C GLY A 108 -8.03 0.15 -3.06
N ASN A 109 -7.43 1.28 -2.70
CA ASN A 109 -7.75 2.58 -3.26
C ASN A 109 -7.34 2.69 -4.75
N GLN A 110 -6.14 2.21 -5.08
CA GLN A 110 -5.65 2.20 -6.46
C GLN A 110 -6.51 1.33 -7.39
N ILE A 111 -6.92 0.14 -6.94
CA ILE A 111 -7.82 -0.75 -7.70
C ILE A 111 -9.21 -0.12 -7.83
N THR A 112 -9.70 0.53 -6.78
CA THR A 112 -11.00 1.20 -6.80
C THR A 112 -11.02 2.31 -7.85
N LEU A 113 -10.08 3.24 -7.78
CA LEU A 113 -9.97 4.34 -8.73
C LEU A 113 -9.73 3.82 -10.16
N GLY A 114 -8.83 2.84 -10.29
CA GLY A 114 -8.53 2.19 -11.56
C GLY A 114 -9.76 1.55 -12.20
N THR A 115 -10.62 0.88 -11.41
CA THR A 115 -11.86 0.28 -11.89
C THR A 115 -12.82 1.32 -12.45
N PHE A 116 -13.07 2.42 -11.73
CA PHE A 116 -13.99 3.46 -12.19
C PHE A 116 -13.50 4.17 -13.45
N ILE A 117 -12.21 4.54 -13.49
CA ILE A 117 -11.60 5.16 -14.67
C ILE A 117 -11.64 4.21 -15.87
N SER A 118 -11.34 2.92 -15.65
CA SER A 118 -11.33 1.90 -16.70
C SER A 118 -12.72 1.68 -17.30
N THR A 119 -13.75 1.52 -16.45
CA THR A 119 -15.13 1.37 -16.89
C THR A 119 -15.61 2.62 -17.64
N PHE A 120 -15.27 3.82 -17.14
CA PHE A 120 -15.54 5.08 -17.83
C PHE A 120 -14.92 5.11 -19.24
N LEU A 121 -13.62 4.82 -19.36
CA LEU A 121 -12.90 4.84 -20.63
C LEU A 121 -13.44 3.80 -21.61
N TYR A 122 -13.68 2.58 -21.13
CA TYR A 122 -14.29 1.52 -21.92
C TYR A 122 -15.64 1.97 -22.49
N CYS A 123 -16.53 2.52 -21.66
CA CYS A 123 -17.82 3.03 -22.11
C CYS A 123 -17.70 4.15 -23.15
N LEU A 124 -16.78 5.10 -22.99
CA LEU A 124 -16.56 6.17 -23.97
C LEU A 124 -16.08 5.65 -25.32
N LEU A 125 -15.18 4.66 -25.31
CA LEU A 125 -14.65 4.08 -26.54
C LEU A 125 -15.70 3.28 -27.30
N VAL A 126 -16.50 2.49 -26.59
CA VAL A 126 -17.63 1.77 -27.19
C VAL A 126 -18.68 2.76 -27.68
N LEU A 127 -19.03 3.77 -26.89
CA LEU A 127 -20.01 4.81 -27.25
C LEU A 127 -19.67 5.51 -28.55
N ARG A 128 -18.38 5.85 -28.76
CA ARG A 128 -17.90 6.47 -30.00
C ARG A 128 -18.20 5.64 -31.26
N THR A 129 -18.35 4.32 -31.13
CA THR A 129 -18.61 3.45 -32.28
C THR A 129 -20.08 3.25 -32.61
N VAL A 130 -21.00 3.67 -31.73
CA VAL A 130 -22.44 3.49 -31.93
C VAL A 130 -22.95 4.48 -32.99
N ARG A 131 -23.36 3.96 -34.15
CA ARG A 131 -23.87 4.74 -35.28
C ARG A 131 -25.35 4.50 -35.50
N GLY A 132 -26.11 5.59 -35.60
CA GLY A 132 -27.52 5.56 -35.98
C GLY A 132 -27.68 5.19 -37.46
N SER A 133 -28.87 4.72 -37.84
CA SER A 133 -29.24 4.44 -39.24
C SER A 133 -29.22 5.69 -40.13
N ASP A 134 -29.31 6.88 -39.54
CA ASP A 134 -29.26 8.16 -40.26
C ASP A 134 -27.82 8.59 -40.62
N GLU A 135 -26.81 7.95 -40.02
CA GLU A 135 -25.38 8.22 -40.20
C GLU A 135 -24.68 7.22 -41.14
N GLY A 136 -25.45 6.35 -41.82
CA GLY A 136 -24.95 5.32 -42.74
C GLY A 136 -25.43 3.90 -42.37
N VAL A 137 -24.56 2.90 -42.54
CA VAL A 137 -24.86 1.53 -42.06
C VAL A 137 -24.86 1.57 -40.53
N GLY A 138 -26.05 1.50 -39.93
CA GLY A 138 -26.23 1.49 -38.48
C GLY A 138 -25.44 0.36 -37.82
N PHE A 139 -24.75 0.65 -36.73
CA PHE A 139 -23.93 -0.32 -36.01
C PHE A 139 -24.08 -0.12 -34.51
N VAL A 140 -24.49 -1.19 -33.82
CA VAL A 140 -24.61 -1.26 -32.37
C VAL A 140 -23.79 -2.45 -31.88
N PRO A 141 -22.72 -2.22 -31.08
CA PRO A 141 -21.87 -3.28 -30.54
C PRO A 141 -22.50 -3.88 -29.29
N TYR A 142 -23.50 -4.75 -29.49
CA TYR A 142 -24.29 -5.30 -28.38
C TYR A 142 -23.47 -6.11 -27.37
N GLY A 143 -22.42 -6.83 -27.80
CA GLY A 143 -21.51 -7.55 -26.92
C GLY A 143 -20.67 -6.63 -26.06
N SER A 144 -20.11 -5.59 -26.68
CA SER A 144 -19.39 -4.56 -25.93
C SER A 144 -20.29 -3.82 -24.94
N MET A 145 -21.57 -3.59 -25.29
CA MET A 145 -22.56 -3.00 -24.39
C MET A 145 -22.90 -3.92 -23.20
N ALA A 146 -23.09 -5.22 -23.44
CA ALA A 146 -23.32 -6.19 -22.38
C ALA A 146 -22.15 -6.21 -21.37
N LEU A 147 -20.91 -6.18 -21.89
CA LEU A 147 -19.73 -6.09 -21.04
C LEU A 147 -19.67 -4.75 -20.27
N ALA A 148 -20.07 -3.63 -20.88
CA ALA A 148 -20.15 -2.35 -20.19
C ALA A 148 -21.09 -2.41 -18.97
N VAL A 149 -22.26 -3.04 -19.13
CA VAL A 149 -23.21 -3.25 -18.03
C VAL A 149 -22.61 -4.16 -16.95
N GLY A 150 -21.93 -5.25 -17.36
CA GLY A 150 -21.21 -6.12 -16.42
C GLY A 150 -20.12 -5.39 -15.63
N LEU A 151 -19.31 -4.55 -16.30
CA LEU A 151 -18.30 -3.71 -15.66
C LEU A 151 -18.93 -2.68 -14.71
N ALA A 152 -20.08 -2.10 -15.06
CA ALA A 152 -20.80 -1.18 -14.18
C ALA A 152 -21.30 -1.88 -12.90
N LEU A 153 -21.80 -3.12 -13.00
CA LEU A 153 -22.20 -3.92 -11.84
C LEU A 153 -20.98 -4.31 -10.99
N ALA A 154 -19.86 -4.67 -11.61
CA ALA A 154 -18.61 -4.92 -10.90
C ALA A 154 -18.12 -3.66 -10.18
N SER A 155 -18.16 -2.49 -10.82
CA SER A 155 -17.85 -1.20 -10.21
C SER A 155 -18.71 -0.93 -8.98
N LEU A 156 -20.00 -1.29 -8.99
CA LEU A 156 -20.85 -1.13 -7.81
C LEU A 156 -20.35 -1.99 -6.63
N GLY A 157 -19.92 -3.22 -6.89
CA GLY A 157 -19.27 -4.06 -5.87
C GLY A 157 -17.98 -3.45 -5.33
N VAL A 158 -17.14 -2.91 -6.22
CA VAL A 158 -15.91 -2.21 -5.84
C VAL A 158 -16.19 -0.96 -5.01
N LEU A 159 -17.27 -0.22 -5.31
CA LEU A 159 -17.70 0.93 -4.52
C LEU A 159 -18.11 0.52 -3.10
N ILE A 160 -18.88 -0.56 -2.95
CA ILE A 160 -19.27 -1.08 -1.64
C ILE A 160 -18.02 -1.49 -0.85
N TYR A 161 -17.08 -2.17 -1.51
CA TYR A 161 -15.78 -2.51 -0.92
C TYR A 161 -15.03 -1.25 -0.46
N PHE A 162 -14.92 -0.22 -1.30
CA PHE A 162 -14.22 1.02 -0.97
C PHE A 162 -14.80 1.73 0.26
N ILE A 163 -16.14 1.77 0.36
CA ILE A 163 -16.84 2.38 1.51
C ILE A 163 -16.48 1.65 2.81
N HIS A 164 -16.25 0.34 2.77
CA HIS A 164 -15.84 -0.45 3.92
C HIS A 164 -14.33 -0.35 4.20
N HIS A 165 -13.52 -0.31 3.15
CA HIS A 165 -12.06 -0.31 3.22
C HIS A 165 -11.46 0.96 3.82
N ILE A 166 -12.03 2.13 3.51
CA ILE A 166 -11.48 3.42 3.97
C ILE A 166 -11.47 3.53 5.51
N PRO A 167 -12.58 3.29 6.23
CA PRO A 167 -12.58 3.34 7.69
C PRO A 167 -11.63 2.32 8.35
N GLU A 168 -11.59 1.09 7.85
CA GLU A 168 -10.71 0.04 8.39
C GLU A 168 -9.24 0.41 8.23
N SER A 169 -8.87 0.95 7.06
CA SER A 169 -7.52 1.40 6.78
C SER A 169 -7.07 2.46 7.79
N ILE A 170 -7.91 3.46 8.08
CA ILE A 170 -7.62 4.49 9.08
C ILE A 170 -7.40 3.88 10.47
N HIS A 171 -8.21 2.89 10.87
CA HIS A 171 -8.08 2.24 12.17
C HIS A 171 -6.77 1.45 12.30
N VAL A 172 -6.38 0.70 11.27
CA VAL A 172 -5.10 -0.06 11.27
C VAL A 172 -3.92 0.88 11.44
N TYR A 173 -3.92 2.03 10.75
CA TYR A 173 -2.84 3.01 10.87
C TYR A 173 -2.77 3.65 12.27
N HIS A 174 -3.92 3.88 12.92
CA HIS A 174 -3.96 4.34 14.32
C HIS A 174 -3.26 3.33 15.25
N VAL A 175 -3.57 2.05 15.13
CA VAL A 175 -2.99 0.98 15.97
C VAL A 175 -1.47 0.88 15.73
N VAL A 176 -1.01 0.97 14.49
CA VAL A 176 0.43 0.94 14.18
C VAL A 176 1.16 2.15 14.75
N ALA A 177 0.58 3.36 14.64
CA ALA A 177 1.15 4.57 15.22
C ALA A 177 1.23 4.47 16.76
N ASP A 178 0.19 3.95 17.40
CA ASP A 178 0.18 3.73 18.85
C ASP A 178 1.25 2.72 19.29
N ILE A 179 1.42 1.61 18.57
CA ILE A 179 2.48 0.64 18.85
C ILE A 179 3.86 1.28 18.66
N GLY A 180 4.04 2.09 17.61
CA GLY A 180 5.28 2.83 17.36
C GLY A 180 5.62 3.77 18.53
N ASN A 181 4.65 4.56 18.99
CA ASN A 181 4.81 5.46 20.13
C ASN A 181 5.11 4.68 21.43
N GLN A 182 4.47 3.51 21.63
CA GLN A 182 4.74 2.65 22.79
C GLN A 182 6.16 2.07 22.75
N LEU A 183 6.64 1.65 21.58
CA LEU A 183 8.01 1.17 21.40
C LEU A 183 9.03 2.28 21.65
N GLU A 184 8.77 3.49 21.15
CA GLU A 184 9.62 4.66 21.39
C GLU A 184 9.66 5.00 22.89
N GLN A 185 8.51 5.03 23.57
CA GLN A 185 8.46 5.24 25.03
C GLN A 185 9.17 4.13 25.83
N GLN A 186 9.11 2.87 25.37
CA GLN A 186 9.83 1.77 26.01
C GLN A 186 11.34 1.87 25.76
N ALA A 187 11.75 2.22 24.54
CA ALA A 187 13.14 2.49 24.22
C ALA A 187 13.67 3.65 25.06
N ASP A 188 12.95 4.77 25.13
CA ASP A 188 13.32 5.92 25.96
C ASP A 188 13.41 5.55 27.44
N ARG A 189 12.62 4.61 27.96
CA ARG A 189 12.76 4.14 29.36
C ARG A 189 13.97 3.21 29.55
N LEU A 190 14.29 2.40 28.56
CA LEU A 190 15.47 1.51 28.57
C LEU A 190 16.77 2.28 28.37
N PHE A 191 16.72 3.39 27.64
CA PHE A 191 17.88 4.21 27.25
C PHE A 191 17.86 5.62 27.87
N SER A 192 16.90 5.95 28.73
CA SER A 192 17.01 7.11 29.63
C SER A 192 18.11 6.79 30.62
N GLU A 193 19.32 7.11 30.21
CA GLU A 193 20.40 7.50 31.09
C GLU A 193 19.89 8.72 31.87
N GLU A 194 19.17 8.50 32.97
CA GLU A 194 19.45 9.36 34.11
C GLU A 194 20.92 9.08 34.45
N PRO A 195 21.84 10.06 34.28
CA PRO A 195 23.14 9.91 34.87
C PRO A 195 22.88 9.61 36.35
N PRO A 196 23.52 8.58 36.94
CA PRO A 196 23.29 8.27 38.33
C PRO A 196 23.41 9.58 39.11
N GLU A 197 22.36 9.96 39.87
CA GLU A 197 22.38 11.09 40.80
C GLU A 197 23.77 11.15 41.40
N GLU A 198 24.51 12.27 41.21
CA GLU A 198 25.92 12.44 41.58
C GLU A 198 26.29 11.60 42.81
N GLY A 199 26.62 10.35 42.51
CA GLY A 199 26.75 9.31 43.50
C GLY A 199 28.12 9.52 44.05
N THR A 200 28.19 9.66 45.37
CA THR A 200 29.40 9.74 46.18
C THR A 200 30.60 9.21 45.41
N VAL A 201 31.62 10.04 45.13
CA VAL A 201 32.82 9.61 44.39
C VAL A 201 33.45 8.44 45.16
N ILE A 202 33.09 7.22 44.76
CA ILE A 202 33.72 6.00 45.23
C ILE A 202 35.01 5.93 44.44
N ASP A 203 36.15 5.90 45.13
CA ASP A 203 37.46 5.68 44.52
C ASP A 203 37.51 4.24 44.00
N LEU A 204 36.98 4.03 42.79
CA LEU A 204 36.93 2.73 42.15
C LEU A 204 38.33 2.36 41.65
N PRO A 205 38.81 1.13 41.89
CA PRO A 205 40.09 0.69 41.37
C PRO A 205 40.13 0.78 39.84
N SER A 206 41.25 1.25 39.29
CA SER A 206 41.44 1.33 37.84
C SER A 206 41.24 -0.03 37.18
N LEU A 207 40.34 -0.05 36.17
CA LEU A 207 40.06 -1.20 35.32
C LEU A 207 41.07 -1.38 34.17
N ASP A 208 42.15 -0.59 34.14
CA ASP A 208 43.13 -0.63 33.05
C ASP A 208 43.90 -1.97 33.00
N LYS A 209 43.78 -2.80 34.05
CA LYS A 209 44.36 -4.15 34.14
C LYS A 209 43.30 -5.15 34.61
N PRO A 210 42.48 -5.71 33.72
CA PRO A 210 41.46 -6.67 34.10
C PRO A 210 42.07 -7.98 34.60
N THR A 211 41.54 -8.52 35.70
CA THR A 211 41.92 -9.85 36.23
C THR A 211 41.47 -10.98 35.30
N TYR A 212 40.37 -10.77 34.58
CA TYR A 212 39.80 -11.73 33.64
C TYR A 212 39.20 -10.99 32.45
N ILE A 213 39.33 -11.56 31.25
CA ILE A 213 38.77 -11.01 30.02
C ILE A 213 37.82 -12.05 29.44
N LEU A 214 36.55 -11.70 29.33
CA LEU A 214 35.54 -12.50 28.68
C LEU A 214 35.61 -12.31 27.16
N ARG A 215 35.76 -13.42 26.43
CA ARG A 215 35.84 -13.41 24.97
C ARG A 215 34.66 -14.13 24.34
N ALA A 216 34.21 -13.62 23.20
CA ALA A 216 33.13 -14.21 22.43
C ALA A 216 33.48 -15.65 22.00
N PRO A 217 32.68 -16.67 22.38
CA PRO A 217 32.95 -18.06 22.01
C PRO A 217 32.73 -18.32 20.51
N THR A 218 31.82 -17.55 19.90
CA THR A 218 31.40 -17.65 18.49
C THR A 218 31.16 -16.26 17.89
N SER A 219 31.20 -16.16 16.56
CA SER A 219 30.79 -14.94 15.88
C SER A 219 29.26 -14.84 15.82
N GLY A 220 28.70 -13.66 16.07
CA GLY A 220 27.25 -13.45 16.07
C GLY A 220 26.86 -12.07 16.59
N TYR A 221 25.56 -11.86 16.79
CA TYR A 221 25.03 -10.63 17.39
C TYR A 221 24.68 -10.86 18.86
N ILE A 222 25.00 -9.91 19.73
CA ILE A 222 24.55 -9.93 21.14
C ILE A 222 23.03 -9.68 21.14
N GLN A 223 22.24 -10.61 21.65
CA GLN A 223 20.77 -10.47 21.64
C GLN A 223 20.25 -9.76 22.89
N SER A 224 20.81 -10.08 24.05
CA SER A 224 20.41 -9.50 25.33
C SER A 224 21.57 -9.57 26.33
N ILE A 225 21.54 -8.67 27.31
CA ILE A 225 22.44 -8.65 28.47
C ILE A 225 21.56 -8.58 29.71
N GLU A 226 21.73 -9.53 30.64
CA GLU A 226 21.00 -9.54 31.91
C GLU A 226 21.74 -8.69 32.95
N TYR A 227 21.48 -7.38 32.97
CA TYR A 227 22.16 -6.44 33.87
C TYR A 227 21.95 -6.77 35.36
N ASP A 228 20.73 -7.13 35.78
CA ASP A 228 20.45 -7.48 37.18
C ASP A 228 21.25 -8.70 37.66
N THR A 229 21.39 -9.71 36.80
CA THR A 229 22.20 -10.90 37.08
C THR A 229 23.68 -10.55 37.17
N LEU A 230 24.17 -9.63 36.33
CA LEU A 230 25.56 -9.17 36.38
C LEU A 230 25.85 -8.35 37.64
N VAL A 231 24.97 -7.40 38.00
CA VAL A 231 25.12 -6.56 39.20
C VAL A 231 25.04 -7.40 40.46
N SER A 232 24.10 -8.34 40.56
CA SER A 232 23.95 -9.21 41.73
C SER A 232 25.18 -10.09 41.95
N ARG A 233 25.75 -10.68 40.89
CA ARG A 233 26.98 -11.47 40.98
C ARG A 233 28.21 -10.62 41.30
N ALA A 234 28.38 -9.49 40.61
CA ALA A 234 29.47 -8.56 40.87
C ALA A 234 29.46 -8.07 42.34
N SER A 235 28.28 -7.83 42.89
CA SER A 235 28.12 -7.44 44.30
C SER A 235 28.45 -8.58 45.28
N GLN A 236 28.08 -9.83 44.96
CA GLN A 236 28.41 -10.99 45.79
C GLN A 236 29.91 -11.27 45.84
N ASP A 237 30.58 -11.13 44.70
CA ASP A 237 32.01 -11.40 44.56
C ASP A 237 32.90 -10.18 44.83
N ASN A 238 32.30 -9.04 45.21
CA ASN A 238 32.96 -7.74 45.38
C ASN A 238 33.88 -7.40 44.17
N ALA A 239 33.36 -7.66 42.97
CA ALA A 239 34.05 -7.53 41.70
C ALA A 239 33.51 -6.33 40.92
N LEU A 240 34.35 -5.78 40.04
CA LEU A 240 33.96 -4.71 39.14
C LEU A 240 33.95 -5.24 37.70
N VAL A 241 32.83 -5.04 37.01
CA VAL A 241 32.60 -5.55 35.65
C VAL A 241 32.51 -4.37 34.70
N LYS A 242 33.29 -4.41 33.63
CA LYS A 242 33.21 -3.46 32.52
C LYS A 242 32.66 -4.21 31.31
N LEU A 243 31.59 -3.70 30.70
CA LEU A 243 31.09 -4.24 29.43
C LEU A 243 31.59 -3.34 28.30
N ASP A 244 32.24 -3.93 27.30
CA ASP A 244 32.73 -3.21 26.11
C ASP A 244 31.78 -3.39 24.91
N VAL A 245 30.62 -4.04 25.10
CA VAL A 245 29.63 -4.35 24.05
C VAL A 245 28.20 -4.10 24.51
N GLU A 246 27.32 -3.84 23.55
CA GLU A 246 25.89 -3.57 23.76
C GLU A 246 24.99 -4.58 23.02
N PRO A 247 23.73 -4.78 23.44
CA PRO A 247 22.76 -5.54 22.66
C PRO A 247 22.65 -5.02 21.22
N GLY A 248 22.66 -5.92 20.25
CA GLY A 248 22.66 -5.60 18.81
C GLY A 248 24.06 -5.45 18.20
N ALA A 249 25.13 -5.38 19.01
CA ALA A 249 26.49 -5.34 18.48
C ALA A 249 26.88 -6.69 17.84
N PHE A 250 27.54 -6.63 16.67
CA PHE A 250 28.18 -7.80 16.07
C PHE A 250 29.53 -8.06 16.72
N VAL A 251 29.76 -9.29 17.17
CA VAL A 251 31.03 -9.73 17.76
C VAL A 251 31.62 -10.88 16.94
N ALA A 252 32.92 -10.81 16.67
CA ALA A 252 33.65 -11.92 16.04
C ALA A 252 34.13 -12.91 17.11
N LYS A 253 34.31 -14.19 16.74
CA LYS A 253 34.93 -15.19 17.61
C LYS A 253 36.23 -14.65 18.21
N SER A 254 36.37 -14.78 19.53
CA SER A 254 37.49 -14.29 20.35
C SER A 254 37.60 -12.77 20.55
N MET A 255 36.63 -11.99 20.06
CA MET A 255 36.48 -10.57 20.40
C MET A 255 36.21 -10.39 21.90
N ILE A 256 36.69 -9.30 22.49
CA ILE A 256 36.50 -8.99 23.92
C ILE A 256 35.05 -8.52 24.12
N LEU A 257 34.40 -9.05 25.16
CA LEU A 257 33.04 -8.67 25.57
C LEU A 257 33.06 -7.76 26.81
N GLY A 258 34.03 -8.00 27.71
CA GLY A 258 34.21 -7.32 28.99
C GLY A 258 35.17 -8.07 29.90
#